data_AF-A0AAW1CNP4-F1
#
_entry.id   AF-A0AAW1CNP4-F1
#
_cell.length_a   1.000
_cell.length_b   1.000
_cell.length_c   1.000
_cell.angle_alpha   90.00
_cell.angle_beta   90.00
_cell.angle_gamma   90.00
#
_symmetry.space_group_name_H-M   'P 1'
#
loop_
_entity.id
_entity.type
_entity.pdbx_description
1 polymer ?
#
loop_
_entity_poly.entity_id
_entity_poly.type
_entity_poly.pdbx_seq_one_letter_code
_entity_poly.pdbx_strand_id
1 'polypeptide(L)'
;MTINYLYLFGLIIIKKATAELPAWSDPRQNPCAEEPGGWELIFWPEDGKCYRLFRQGPCPTSMELVPGNGPGSRPQCRCPPGTAQSPRDALCHRLFEQGPCHENEYFAPVLRESKNGNADSSRWGACLKVEECGAGEAWWGRDERCYPVKTRGPCPQGLLLISHYGLGVCHCDNNTLNEYYSPETRTCHEHYTRGPCAKGQLFLPRVDGPICACTNELPNYNPLDGRCYPLGSTGPCMPGQKFVAKNKTGGGEEGTCVCREGYHLWEDGACYPPFTRGPCPPGSIFQLEYDQDKRKLECAPLPCPVGNLYFPGGKGCHKIGTKGPCPKGQYVVPSSEEPLSYLGQCACVSYSNDTRSVYKVARGVRPTEKGKCPESRQLDDNEDENNCQGRWTVQWENGTCYKLYTRGPCEPGQWIVPDRSRGRRKARGKWVSGKCEPRPAIALRTTTSSTISV
;
A
#
# COMPACT_ATOMS: atom_id res chain seq x y z
N MET A 1 -65.75 -20.03 -3.79
CA MET A 1 -64.90 -18.85 -3.56
C MET A 1 -63.47 -19.22 -3.94
N THR A 2 -63.00 -18.70 -5.06
CA THR A 2 -61.69 -18.96 -5.67
C THR A 2 -60.61 -18.11 -5.02
N ILE A 3 -59.55 -18.75 -4.52
CA ILE A 3 -58.39 -18.09 -3.91
C ILE A 3 -57.36 -17.81 -5.02
N ASN A 4 -57.14 -16.53 -5.32
CA ASN A 4 -56.11 -16.06 -6.26
C ASN A 4 -54.76 -15.95 -5.56
N TYR A 5 -53.75 -16.65 -6.06
CA TYR A 5 -52.34 -16.46 -5.71
C TYR A 5 -51.75 -15.32 -6.54
N LEU A 6 -51.37 -14.21 -5.89
CA LEU A 6 -50.59 -13.13 -6.49
C LEU A 6 -49.10 -13.43 -6.36
N TYR A 7 -48.44 -13.76 -7.47
CA TYR A 7 -46.98 -13.87 -7.58
C TYR A 7 -46.36 -12.47 -7.76
N LEU A 8 -45.53 -12.03 -6.80
CA LEU A 8 -44.64 -10.87 -6.97
C LEU A 8 -43.39 -11.30 -7.77
N PHE A 9 -43.27 -10.83 -9.02
CA PHE A 9 -42.00 -10.88 -9.75
C PHE A 9 -41.18 -9.62 -9.43
N GLY A 10 -40.10 -9.80 -8.65
CA GLY A 10 -39.10 -8.76 -8.43
C GLY A 10 -38.25 -8.53 -9.68
N LEU A 11 -38.30 -7.32 -10.23
CA LEU A 11 -37.42 -6.87 -11.32
C LEU A 11 -35.98 -6.75 -10.80
N ILE A 12 -35.13 -7.68 -11.22
CA ILE A 12 -33.68 -7.59 -11.05
C ILE A 12 -33.15 -6.51 -12.00
N ILE A 13 -32.81 -5.34 -11.45
CA ILE A 13 -32.07 -4.32 -12.19
C ILE A 13 -30.62 -4.81 -12.36
N ILE A 14 -30.35 -5.44 -13.50
CA ILE A 14 -28.99 -5.75 -13.93
C ILE A 14 -28.32 -4.43 -14.32
N LYS A 15 -27.54 -3.85 -13.39
CA LYS A 15 -26.62 -2.77 -13.73
C LYS A 15 -25.59 -3.34 -14.71
N LYS A 16 -25.68 -2.99 -15.99
CA LYS A 16 -24.62 -3.26 -16.96
C LYS A 16 -23.35 -2.56 -16.48
N ALA A 17 -22.43 -3.33 -15.94
CA ALA A 17 -21.04 -2.92 -15.85
C ALA A 17 -20.53 -2.80 -17.29
N THR A 18 -20.31 -1.57 -17.76
CA THR A 18 -19.49 -1.34 -18.96
C THR A 18 -18.05 -1.67 -18.59
N ALA A 19 -17.67 -2.93 -18.77
CA ALA A 19 -16.26 -3.31 -18.80
C ALA A 19 -15.65 -2.66 -20.05
N GLU A 20 -14.76 -1.69 -19.86
CA GLU A 20 -13.91 -1.22 -20.96
C GLU A 20 -13.01 -2.40 -21.36
N LEU A 21 -13.29 -2.95 -22.54
CA LEU A 21 -12.51 -4.04 -23.11
C LEU A 21 -11.09 -3.53 -23.41
N PRO A 22 -10.04 -4.34 -23.16
CA PRO A 22 -8.68 -3.96 -23.50
C PRO A 22 -8.55 -3.63 -24.99
N ALA A 23 -7.75 -2.63 -25.34
CA ALA A 23 -7.63 -2.15 -26.73
C ALA A 23 -7.23 -3.25 -27.73
N TRP A 24 -6.48 -4.27 -27.30
CA TRP A 24 -6.08 -5.41 -28.13
C TRP A 24 -7.17 -6.45 -28.36
N SER A 25 -8.31 -6.34 -27.67
CA SER A 25 -9.48 -7.23 -27.88
C SER A 25 -10.48 -6.65 -28.89
N ASP A 26 -10.18 -5.49 -29.49
CA ASP A 26 -10.97 -4.91 -30.58
C ASP A 26 -10.56 -5.57 -31.92
N PRO A 27 -11.46 -6.31 -32.61
CA PRO A 27 -11.19 -6.92 -33.91
C PRO A 27 -10.69 -5.93 -34.97
N ARG A 28 -11.06 -4.65 -34.86
CA ARG A 28 -10.62 -3.60 -35.79
C ARG A 28 -9.14 -3.23 -35.64
N GLN A 29 -8.54 -3.57 -34.50
CA GLN A 29 -7.13 -3.31 -34.18
C GLN A 29 -6.28 -4.58 -34.15
N ASN A 30 -6.91 -5.73 -33.85
CA ASN A 30 -6.25 -7.02 -33.74
C ASN A 30 -7.09 -8.10 -34.45
N PRO A 31 -6.68 -8.54 -35.65
CA PRO A 31 -7.39 -9.58 -36.40
C PRO A 31 -7.60 -10.89 -35.61
N CYS A 32 -6.69 -11.21 -34.70
CA CYS A 32 -6.77 -12.40 -33.86
C CYS A 32 -7.88 -12.35 -32.81
N ALA A 33 -8.52 -11.20 -32.59
CA ALA A 33 -9.62 -11.06 -31.63
C ALA A 33 -10.91 -11.78 -32.09
N GLU A 34 -11.03 -12.13 -33.38
CA GLU A 34 -12.17 -12.89 -33.93
C GLU A 34 -12.08 -14.41 -33.68
N GLU A 35 -10.89 -14.91 -33.33
CA GLU A 35 -10.68 -16.33 -33.04
C GLU A 35 -11.31 -16.77 -31.70
N PRO A 36 -11.63 -18.06 -31.50
CA PRO A 36 -12.07 -18.57 -30.21
C PRO A 36 -10.99 -18.34 -29.14
N GLY A 37 -11.30 -17.50 -28.14
CA GLY A 37 -10.31 -17.06 -27.14
C GLY A 37 -9.46 -15.86 -27.58
N GLY A 38 -9.86 -15.16 -28.64
CA GLY A 38 -9.12 -14.03 -29.24
C GLY A 38 -8.80 -12.86 -28.31
N TRP A 39 -9.49 -12.75 -27.17
CA TRP A 39 -9.16 -11.77 -26.12
C TRP A 39 -7.79 -12.01 -25.45
N GLU A 40 -7.24 -13.23 -25.55
CA GLU A 40 -5.89 -13.60 -25.09
C GLU A 40 -4.85 -13.61 -26.20
N LEU A 41 -5.26 -13.43 -27.46
CA LEU A 41 -4.39 -13.54 -28.62
C LEU A 41 -4.01 -12.15 -29.14
N ILE A 42 -2.81 -12.03 -29.70
CA ILE A 42 -2.36 -10.84 -30.40
C ILE A 42 -1.72 -11.22 -31.73
N PHE A 43 -2.04 -10.44 -32.76
CA PHE A 43 -1.47 -10.60 -34.09
C PHE A 43 0.00 -10.14 -34.12
N TRP A 44 0.88 -11.01 -34.63
CA TRP A 44 2.28 -10.70 -34.86
C TRP A 44 2.54 -10.39 -36.35
N PRO A 45 2.94 -9.16 -36.71
CA PRO A 45 3.04 -8.75 -38.11
C PRO A 45 4.12 -9.46 -38.94
N GLU A 46 5.22 -9.91 -38.31
CA GLU A 46 6.39 -10.43 -39.05
C GLU A 46 6.14 -11.80 -39.69
N ASP A 47 5.30 -12.63 -39.07
CA ASP A 47 4.98 -13.98 -39.55
C ASP A 47 3.48 -14.19 -39.82
N GLY A 48 2.66 -13.18 -39.54
CA GLY A 48 1.22 -13.19 -39.79
C GLY A 48 0.43 -14.14 -38.86
N LYS A 49 0.99 -14.54 -37.72
CA LYS A 49 0.36 -15.51 -36.80
C LYS A 49 -0.21 -14.86 -35.54
N CYS A 50 -1.14 -15.57 -34.91
CA CYS A 50 -1.74 -15.20 -33.64
C CYS A 50 -1.03 -15.89 -32.47
N TYR A 51 -0.59 -15.12 -31.49
CA TYR A 51 0.12 -15.63 -30.31
C TYR A 51 -0.59 -15.25 -29.02
N ARG A 52 -0.49 -16.13 -28.02
CA ARG A 52 -1.03 -15.86 -26.69
C ARG A 52 -0.18 -14.82 -25.96
N LEU A 53 -0.85 -13.80 -25.42
CA LEU A 53 -0.23 -12.79 -24.57
C LEU A 53 0.36 -13.41 -23.29
N PHE A 54 1.39 -12.76 -22.73
CA PHE A 54 2.10 -13.18 -21.51
C PHE A 54 2.73 -14.59 -21.60
N ARG A 55 3.02 -15.02 -22.83
CA ARG A 55 3.80 -16.21 -23.16
C ARG A 55 4.97 -15.78 -24.04
N GLN A 56 5.93 -16.68 -24.23
CA GLN A 56 7.09 -16.41 -25.07
C GLN A 56 6.69 -16.03 -26.50
N GLY A 57 5.86 -16.86 -27.16
CA GLY A 57 5.46 -16.60 -28.55
C GLY A 57 6.68 -16.39 -29.45
N PRO A 58 6.72 -15.31 -30.27
CA PRO A 58 7.85 -14.98 -31.14
C PRO A 58 9.00 -14.27 -30.41
N CYS A 59 8.89 -14.04 -29.09
CA CYS A 59 9.89 -13.32 -28.32
C CYS A 59 11.12 -14.19 -27.98
N PRO A 60 12.29 -13.54 -27.72
CA PRO A 60 13.47 -14.23 -27.22
C PRO A 60 13.19 -15.05 -25.94
N THR A 61 14.00 -16.06 -25.71
CA THR A 61 13.95 -16.87 -24.47
C THR A 61 13.96 -15.96 -23.25
N SER A 62 13.16 -16.29 -22.22
CA SER A 62 12.92 -15.53 -20.98
C SER A 62 12.07 -14.25 -21.11
N MET A 63 11.73 -13.80 -22.32
CA MET A 63 10.78 -12.69 -22.52
C MET A 63 9.36 -13.19 -22.78
N GLU A 64 8.39 -12.30 -22.53
CA GLU A 64 6.99 -12.53 -22.85
C GLU A 64 6.45 -11.47 -23.80
N LEU A 65 5.47 -11.89 -24.60
CA LEU A 65 4.74 -11.06 -25.54
C LEU A 65 3.70 -10.23 -24.79
N VAL A 66 3.80 -8.92 -24.87
CA VAL A 66 2.88 -7.98 -24.23
C VAL A 66 2.21 -7.08 -25.27
N PRO A 67 0.99 -6.58 -25.00
CA PRO A 67 0.36 -5.61 -25.87
C PRO A 67 1.14 -4.30 -25.91
N GLY A 68 1.08 -3.60 -27.04
CA GLY A 68 1.72 -2.29 -27.19
C GLY A 68 1.08 -1.22 -26.29
N ASN A 69 1.82 -0.13 -26.05
CA ASN A 69 1.34 0.97 -25.22
C ASN A 69 0.35 1.88 -25.99
N GLY A 70 -0.93 1.51 -26.01
CA GLY A 70 -2.02 2.32 -26.56
C GLY A 70 -2.74 1.66 -27.74
N PRO A 71 -3.87 2.25 -28.20
CA PRO A 71 -4.66 1.69 -29.29
C PRO A 71 -3.85 1.63 -30.59
N GLY A 72 -3.89 0.48 -31.28
CA GLY A 72 -3.12 0.22 -32.51
C GLY A 72 -1.60 0.08 -32.33
N SER A 73 -1.10 0.03 -31.09
CA SER A 73 0.33 -0.14 -30.85
C SER A 73 0.79 -1.56 -31.15
N ARG A 74 1.93 -1.69 -31.83
CA ARG A 74 2.52 -3.00 -32.12
C ARG A 74 2.82 -3.77 -30.83
N PRO A 75 2.59 -5.11 -30.81
CA PRO A 75 3.01 -5.95 -29.69
C PRO A 75 4.52 -5.83 -29.46
N GLN A 76 4.94 -6.00 -28.22
CA GLN A 76 6.34 -5.87 -27.81
C GLN A 76 6.76 -7.07 -26.97
N CYS A 77 8.05 -7.40 -27.02
CA CYS A 77 8.64 -8.37 -26.09
C CYS A 77 9.13 -7.63 -24.86
N ARG A 78 8.73 -8.07 -23.66
CA ARG A 78 9.18 -7.51 -22.39
C ARG A 78 9.53 -8.60 -21.40
N CYS A 79 10.33 -8.24 -20.40
CA CYS A 79 10.59 -9.13 -19.28
C CYS A 79 9.31 -9.30 -18.43
N PRO A 80 9.01 -10.55 -18.00
CA PRO A 80 7.88 -10.82 -17.11
C PRO A 80 7.90 -10.00 -15.82
N PRO A 81 6.75 -9.76 -15.17
CA PRO A 81 6.69 -9.08 -13.88
C PRO A 81 7.58 -9.75 -12.84
N GLY A 82 8.37 -8.94 -12.10
CA GLY A 82 9.34 -9.44 -11.11
C GLY A 82 10.68 -9.86 -11.71
N THR A 83 10.89 -9.68 -13.01
CA THR A 83 12.18 -9.90 -13.68
C THR A 83 12.69 -8.61 -14.35
N ALA A 84 13.99 -8.58 -14.65
CA ALA A 84 14.61 -7.52 -15.44
C ALA A 84 15.69 -8.09 -16.37
N GLN A 85 15.94 -7.41 -17.48
CA GLN A 85 16.93 -7.81 -18.46
C GLN A 85 18.34 -7.51 -17.95
N SER A 86 19.23 -8.50 -18.04
CA SER A 86 20.64 -8.35 -17.73
C SER A 86 21.41 -7.86 -18.97
N PRO A 87 22.30 -6.87 -18.83
CA PRO A 87 23.15 -6.42 -19.92
C PRO A 87 24.24 -7.44 -20.31
N ARG A 88 24.46 -8.48 -19.51
CA ARG A 88 25.53 -9.47 -19.75
C ARG A 88 25.14 -10.53 -20.78
N ASP A 89 23.91 -11.03 -20.71
CA ASP A 89 23.40 -12.15 -21.50
C ASP A 89 22.09 -11.83 -22.24
N ALA A 90 21.57 -10.62 -22.08
CA ALA A 90 20.30 -10.16 -22.65
C ALA A 90 19.06 -10.97 -22.20
N LEU A 91 19.18 -11.82 -21.17
CA LEU A 91 18.09 -12.61 -20.61
C LEU A 91 17.42 -11.89 -19.43
N CYS A 92 16.16 -12.21 -19.19
CA CYS A 92 15.38 -11.72 -18.06
C CYS A 92 15.61 -12.60 -16.84
N HIS A 93 16.18 -12.01 -15.79
CA HIS A 93 16.46 -12.67 -14.51
C HIS A 93 15.54 -12.16 -13.42
N ARG A 94 15.25 -13.01 -12.43
CA ARG A 94 14.41 -12.62 -11.29
C ARG A 94 15.11 -11.59 -10.43
N LEU A 95 14.35 -10.59 -10.01
CA LEU A 95 14.83 -9.54 -9.12
C LEU A 95 14.97 -10.07 -7.69
N PHE A 96 15.99 -9.59 -7.01
CA PHE A 96 16.35 -9.91 -5.62
C PHE A 96 16.77 -11.35 -5.39
N GLU A 97 17.21 -12.04 -6.45
CA GLU A 97 17.86 -13.35 -6.39
C GLU A 97 19.30 -13.23 -6.88
N GLN A 98 20.13 -14.26 -6.67
CA GLN A 98 21.52 -14.29 -7.16
C GLN A 98 21.58 -14.14 -8.69
N GLY A 99 20.71 -14.87 -9.41
CA GLY A 99 20.59 -14.76 -10.87
C GLY A 99 21.94 -14.92 -11.60
N PRO A 100 22.32 -14.00 -12.50
CA PRO A 100 23.58 -14.06 -13.25
C PRO A 100 24.77 -13.45 -12.49
N CYS A 101 24.59 -13.10 -11.21
CA CYS A 101 25.58 -12.40 -10.40
C CYS A 101 26.52 -13.36 -9.66
N HIS A 102 27.66 -12.84 -9.18
CA HIS A 102 28.64 -13.63 -8.45
C HIS A 102 28.17 -13.95 -7.01
N GLU A 103 28.95 -14.74 -6.26
CA GLU A 103 28.71 -14.94 -4.83
C GLU A 103 28.73 -13.58 -4.09
N ASN A 104 27.89 -13.44 -3.06
CA ASN A 104 27.66 -12.18 -2.32
C ASN A 104 27.09 -11.02 -3.17
N GLU A 105 26.55 -11.29 -4.35
CA GLU A 105 25.83 -10.32 -5.18
C GLU A 105 24.40 -10.80 -5.47
N TYR A 106 23.49 -9.85 -5.72
CA TYR A 106 22.11 -10.13 -6.12
C TYR A 106 21.68 -9.21 -7.25
N PHE A 107 20.77 -9.70 -8.09
CA PHE A 107 20.28 -8.97 -9.25
C PHE A 107 19.13 -8.05 -8.88
N ALA A 108 19.28 -6.74 -9.10
CA ALA A 108 18.32 -5.72 -8.70
C ALA A 108 17.96 -4.79 -9.87
N PRO A 109 16.79 -4.14 -9.87
CA PRO A 109 16.39 -3.24 -10.94
C PRO A 109 17.21 -1.95 -10.91
N VAL A 110 17.61 -1.46 -12.09
CA VAL A 110 18.28 -0.16 -12.24
C VAL A 110 17.27 0.84 -12.80
N LEU A 111 17.00 1.91 -12.05
CA LEU A 111 16.20 3.02 -12.54
C LEU A 111 17.07 3.86 -13.50
N ARG A 112 16.90 3.67 -14.81
CA ARG A 112 17.46 4.62 -15.78
C ARG A 112 16.55 5.83 -15.85
N GLU A 113 17.08 7.01 -15.52
CA GLU A 113 16.39 8.27 -15.78
C GLU A 113 16.16 8.41 -17.30
N SER A 114 14.90 8.36 -17.71
CA SER A 114 14.54 8.61 -19.09
C SER A 114 14.75 10.09 -19.40
N LYS A 115 15.80 10.39 -20.18
CA LYS A 115 16.09 11.75 -20.65
C LYS A 115 14.95 12.38 -21.47
N ASN A 116 13.93 11.60 -21.88
CA ASN A 116 12.86 12.05 -22.77
C ASN A 116 11.43 11.83 -22.24
N GLY A 117 11.22 11.53 -20.96
CA GLY A 117 9.86 11.47 -20.37
C GLY A 117 8.95 10.33 -20.88
N ASN A 118 9.40 9.54 -21.86
CA ASN A 118 8.85 8.22 -22.13
C ASN A 118 9.51 7.25 -21.16
N ALA A 119 8.74 6.70 -20.22
CA ALA A 119 9.21 5.63 -19.34
C ALA A 119 9.89 4.56 -20.20
N ASP A 120 11.18 4.34 -19.96
CA ASP A 120 11.96 3.33 -20.67
C ASP A 120 11.23 2.00 -20.51
N SER A 121 10.77 1.42 -21.62
CA SER A 121 9.90 0.23 -21.60
C SER A 121 10.66 -1.03 -21.21
N SER A 122 12.00 -0.95 -21.21
CA SER A 122 12.90 -2.03 -20.88
C SER A 122 13.24 -1.98 -19.39
N ARG A 123 12.79 -2.99 -18.65
CA ARG A 123 13.17 -3.22 -17.25
C ARG A 123 14.62 -3.70 -17.24
N TRP A 124 15.57 -2.85 -16.90
CA TRP A 124 16.99 -3.21 -16.78
C TRP A 124 17.34 -3.57 -15.34
N GLY A 125 18.25 -4.53 -15.17
CA GLY A 125 18.82 -4.87 -13.86
C GLY A 125 20.34 -4.93 -13.87
N ALA A 126 20.93 -4.87 -12.68
CA ALA A 126 22.35 -4.99 -12.44
C ALA A 126 22.62 -5.77 -11.15
N CYS A 127 23.85 -6.29 -11.03
CA CYS A 127 24.32 -6.97 -9.83
C CYS A 127 24.72 -5.94 -8.77
N LEU A 128 24.10 -6.04 -7.60
CA LEU A 128 24.42 -5.26 -6.41
C LEU A 128 25.06 -6.16 -5.35
N LYS A 129 25.94 -5.60 -4.54
CA LYS A 129 26.55 -6.32 -3.43
C LYS A 129 25.57 -6.48 -2.27
N VAL A 130 25.63 -7.63 -1.62
CA VAL A 130 24.92 -7.91 -0.37
C VAL A 130 25.58 -7.11 0.76
N GLU A 131 24.78 -6.45 1.60
CA GLU A 131 25.29 -5.81 2.82
C GLU A 131 25.49 -6.86 3.92
N GLU A 132 26.56 -6.70 4.71
CA GLU A 132 26.86 -7.59 5.82
C GLU A 132 25.90 -7.34 6.99
N CYS A 133 25.09 -8.34 7.32
CA CYS A 133 24.19 -8.33 8.48
C CYS A 133 24.86 -8.93 9.72
N GLY A 134 24.23 -8.73 10.89
CA GLY A 134 24.68 -9.35 12.14
C GLY A 134 24.66 -10.88 12.10
N ALA A 135 25.33 -11.51 13.07
CA ALA A 135 25.34 -12.97 13.18
C ALA A 135 23.91 -13.52 13.33
N GLY A 136 23.53 -14.46 12.47
CA GLY A 136 22.18 -15.05 12.46
C GLY A 136 21.13 -14.26 11.67
N GLU A 137 21.54 -13.29 10.87
CA GLU A 137 20.66 -12.51 10.01
C GLU A 137 21.04 -12.67 8.52
N ALA A 138 20.09 -12.37 7.64
CA ALA A 138 20.28 -12.35 6.19
C ALA A 138 19.74 -11.07 5.58
N TRP A 139 20.44 -10.57 4.56
CA TRP A 139 20.08 -9.36 3.83
C TRP A 139 18.93 -9.62 2.87
N TRP A 140 17.87 -8.82 2.96
CA TRP A 140 16.73 -8.90 2.06
C TRP A 140 16.74 -7.73 1.06
N GLY A 141 17.19 -8.00 -0.16
CA GLY A 141 17.41 -6.96 -1.18
C GLY A 141 16.16 -6.22 -1.65
N ARG A 142 14.95 -6.70 -1.35
CA ARG A 142 13.69 -6.07 -1.80
C ARG A 142 13.36 -4.78 -1.04
N ASP A 143 13.66 -4.74 0.25
CA ASP A 143 13.41 -3.58 1.12
C ASP A 143 14.67 -3.07 1.82
N GLU A 144 15.83 -3.63 1.47
CA GLU A 144 17.16 -3.23 1.93
C GLU A 144 17.30 -3.33 3.46
N ARG A 145 16.91 -4.49 4.03
CA ARG A 145 16.93 -4.74 5.47
C ARG A 145 17.48 -6.12 5.81
N CYS A 146 18.06 -6.23 7.00
CA CYS A 146 18.45 -7.50 7.60
C CYS A 146 17.26 -8.13 8.34
N TYR A 147 17.10 -9.44 8.20
CA TYR A 147 16.09 -10.23 8.89
C TYR A 147 16.71 -11.48 9.53
N PRO A 148 16.22 -11.93 10.71
CA PRO A 148 16.72 -13.14 11.34
C PRO A 148 16.48 -14.40 10.49
N VAL A 149 17.52 -15.24 10.36
CA VAL A 149 17.39 -16.52 9.66
C VAL A 149 16.57 -17.52 10.47
N LYS A 150 16.04 -18.55 9.81
CA LYS A 150 15.11 -19.55 10.38
C LYS A 150 13.82 -18.95 10.94
N THR A 151 13.50 -17.72 10.52
CA THR A 151 12.20 -17.09 10.74
C THR A 151 11.46 -16.95 9.42
N ARG A 152 10.14 -16.77 9.47
CA ARG A 152 9.31 -16.44 8.31
C ARG A 152 9.78 -15.13 7.70
N GLY A 153 10.11 -14.13 8.51
CA GLY A 153 10.53 -12.81 8.03
C GLY A 153 9.60 -12.30 6.90
N PRO A 154 10.15 -11.89 5.74
CA PRO A 154 9.39 -11.46 4.57
C PRO A 154 8.87 -12.61 3.68
N CYS A 155 9.16 -13.87 4.02
CA CYS A 155 8.76 -15.04 3.24
C CYS A 155 7.26 -15.33 3.31
N PRO A 156 6.70 -15.98 2.26
CA PRO A 156 5.33 -16.47 2.31
C PRO A 156 5.18 -17.60 3.34
N GLN A 157 3.94 -17.90 3.71
CA GLN A 157 3.64 -18.96 4.68
C GLN A 157 4.20 -20.31 4.23
N GLY A 158 4.80 -21.05 5.15
CA GLY A 158 5.38 -22.37 4.91
C GLY A 158 6.81 -22.37 4.36
N LEU A 159 7.42 -21.19 4.19
CA LEU A 159 8.84 -21.03 3.91
C LEU A 159 9.51 -20.22 5.02
N LEU A 160 10.77 -20.55 5.31
CA LEU A 160 11.60 -19.79 6.23
C LEU A 160 12.74 -19.12 5.48
N LEU A 161 13.23 -18.03 6.05
CA LEU A 161 14.36 -17.29 5.55
C LEU A 161 15.65 -18.01 5.90
N ILE A 162 16.44 -18.37 4.89
CA ILE A 162 17.80 -18.89 5.06
C ILE A 162 18.80 -17.90 4.48
N SER A 163 20.03 -17.91 5.01
CA SER A 163 21.13 -17.12 4.46
C SER A 163 21.90 -17.95 3.45
N HIS A 164 22.03 -17.44 2.23
CA HIS A 164 22.84 -18.01 1.17
C HIS A 164 23.83 -16.94 0.71
N TYR A 165 25.09 -17.05 1.14
CA TYR A 165 26.13 -16.03 0.92
C TYR A 165 25.71 -14.63 1.41
N GLY A 166 25.10 -14.57 2.60
CA GLY A 166 24.57 -13.32 3.19
C GLY A 166 23.21 -12.88 2.64
N LEU A 167 22.81 -13.34 1.45
CA LEU A 167 21.51 -13.03 0.85
C LEU A 167 20.41 -13.89 1.47
N GLY A 168 19.31 -13.25 1.85
CA GLY A 168 18.11 -13.91 2.35
C GLY A 168 17.34 -14.60 1.22
N VAL A 169 17.16 -15.91 1.33
CA VAL A 169 16.39 -16.73 0.38
C VAL A 169 15.29 -17.46 1.14
N CYS A 170 14.07 -17.44 0.60
CA CYS A 170 12.97 -18.22 1.15
C CYS A 170 13.08 -19.67 0.71
N HIS A 171 13.27 -20.57 1.65
CA HIS A 171 13.44 -21.99 1.36
C HIS A 171 12.72 -22.86 2.38
N CYS A 172 12.44 -24.10 1.97
CA CYS A 172 11.97 -25.13 2.88
C CYS A 172 12.35 -26.50 2.33
N ASP A 173 13.12 -27.24 3.11
CA ASP A 173 13.55 -28.59 2.78
C ASP A 173 13.72 -29.43 4.06
N ASN A 174 13.56 -30.73 3.93
CA ASN A 174 13.63 -31.66 5.06
C ASN A 174 15.07 -31.92 5.54
N ASN A 175 16.10 -31.49 4.79
CA ASN A 175 17.48 -31.79 5.13
C ASN A 175 18.09 -30.68 5.99
N THR A 176 18.05 -29.44 5.52
CA THR A 176 18.65 -28.29 6.21
C THR A 176 17.73 -27.71 7.28
N LEU A 177 16.41 -27.84 7.11
CA LEU A 177 15.39 -27.29 8.01
C LEU A 177 14.55 -28.38 8.69
N ASN A 178 15.09 -29.59 8.88
CA ASN A 178 14.39 -30.72 9.52
C ASN A 178 13.68 -30.32 10.83
N GLU A 179 14.39 -29.60 11.72
CA GLU A 179 13.85 -29.12 13.01
C GLU A 179 12.60 -28.24 12.86
N TYR A 180 12.44 -27.59 11.72
CA TYR A 180 11.35 -26.66 11.41
C TYR A 180 10.35 -27.24 10.39
N TYR A 181 10.65 -28.42 9.84
CA TYR A 181 9.92 -29.00 8.73
C TYR A 181 8.74 -29.82 9.23
N SER A 182 7.54 -29.54 8.70
CA SER A 182 6.37 -30.37 8.93
C SER A 182 6.19 -31.37 7.79
N PRO A 183 6.29 -32.69 8.05
CA PRO A 183 6.19 -33.71 7.01
C PRO A 183 4.79 -33.84 6.43
N GLU A 184 3.75 -33.55 7.22
CA GLU A 184 2.35 -33.64 6.80
C GLU A 184 2.00 -32.61 5.72
N THR A 185 2.43 -31.36 5.92
CA THR A 185 2.10 -30.25 5.01
C THR A 185 3.23 -29.91 4.04
N ARG A 186 4.43 -30.50 4.20
CA ARG A 186 5.65 -30.22 3.43
C ARG A 186 6.04 -28.74 3.43
N THR A 187 5.99 -28.15 4.62
CA THR A 187 6.22 -26.71 4.84
C THR A 187 7.02 -26.50 6.11
N CYS A 188 7.75 -25.39 6.18
CA CYS A 188 8.61 -25.06 7.30
C CYS A 188 8.01 -23.92 8.12
N HIS A 189 8.09 -24.03 9.45
CA HIS A 189 7.46 -23.09 10.36
C HIS A 189 8.36 -22.78 11.56
N GLU A 190 8.29 -21.53 12.02
CA GLU A 190 8.95 -21.09 13.26
C GLU A 190 8.40 -21.84 14.48
N HIS A 191 9.30 -22.20 15.40
CA HIS A 191 8.90 -22.74 16.69
C HIS A 191 8.11 -21.73 17.52
N TYR A 192 7.25 -22.23 18.40
CA TYR A 192 6.36 -21.45 19.27
C TYR A 192 5.36 -20.57 18.51
N THR A 193 5.20 -20.80 17.21
CA THR A 193 4.11 -20.24 16.40
C THR A 193 3.04 -21.29 16.15
N ARG A 194 1.89 -20.88 15.60
CA ARG A 194 0.84 -21.83 15.23
C ARG A 194 1.32 -22.83 14.15
N GLY A 195 2.15 -22.37 13.21
CA GLY A 195 2.61 -23.16 12.08
C GLY A 195 1.48 -23.92 11.36
N PRO A 196 1.62 -25.23 11.12
CA PRO A 196 0.60 -26.07 10.50
C PRO A 196 -0.44 -26.59 11.51
N CYS A 197 -0.28 -26.30 12.80
CA CYS A 197 -1.07 -26.89 13.87
C CYS A 197 -2.51 -26.34 13.92
N ALA A 198 -3.37 -27.13 14.57
CA ALA A 198 -4.74 -26.75 14.87
C ALA A 198 -4.79 -25.53 15.80
N LYS A 199 -5.95 -24.86 15.84
CA LYS A 199 -6.15 -23.70 16.71
C LYS A 199 -5.96 -24.11 18.18
N GLY A 200 -5.15 -23.36 18.91
CA GLY A 200 -4.84 -23.61 20.33
C GLY A 200 -3.64 -24.54 20.56
N GLN A 201 -2.96 -24.97 19.49
CA GLN A 201 -1.68 -25.69 19.56
C GLN A 201 -0.56 -24.86 18.92
N LEU A 202 0.66 -25.13 19.34
CA LEU A 202 1.87 -24.53 18.78
C LEU A 202 2.77 -25.59 18.17
N PHE A 203 3.58 -25.15 17.22
CA PHE A 203 4.63 -25.93 16.61
C PHE A 203 5.86 -25.90 17.51
N LEU A 204 6.13 -27.00 18.20
CA LEU A 204 7.15 -27.10 19.24
C LEU A 204 8.34 -27.93 18.77
N PRO A 205 9.57 -27.56 19.16
CA PRO A 205 10.75 -28.36 18.90
C PRO A 205 10.73 -29.63 19.76
N ARG A 206 11.13 -30.77 19.18
CA ARG A 206 11.38 -32.02 19.89
C ARG A 206 12.56 -32.75 19.23
N VAL A 207 13.23 -33.60 20.01
CA VAL A 207 14.37 -34.42 19.54
C VAL A 207 14.00 -35.29 18.33
N ASP A 208 12.79 -35.85 18.31
CA ASP A 208 12.30 -36.73 17.25
C ASP A 208 11.61 -35.99 16.09
N GLY A 209 11.81 -34.67 16.00
CA GLY A 209 11.16 -33.80 15.02
C GLY A 209 9.99 -33.00 15.62
N PRO A 210 9.60 -31.90 14.96
CA PRO A 210 8.68 -30.94 15.56
C PRO A 210 7.27 -31.52 15.72
N ILE A 211 6.60 -31.15 16.80
CA ILE A 211 5.26 -31.64 17.14
C ILE A 211 4.27 -30.49 17.29
N CYS A 212 3.00 -30.76 17.00
CA CYS A 212 1.90 -29.86 17.35
C CYS A 212 1.37 -30.22 18.74
N ALA A 213 1.62 -29.38 19.73
CA ALA A 213 1.19 -29.63 21.10
C ALA A 213 0.87 -28.33 21.87
N CYS A 214 0.22 -28.51 23.01
CA CYS A 214 0.00 -27.47 24.00
C CYS A 214 0.03 -28.12 25.39
N THR A 215 0.94 -27.67 26.25
CA THR A 215 1.08 -28.18 27.62
C THR A 215 1.07 -27.03 28.62
N ASN A 216 0.68 -27.28 29.87
CA ASN A 216 0.45 -26.22 30.86
C ASN A 216 1.74 -25.62 31.47
N GLU A 217 2.88 -26.25 31.17
CA GLU A 217 4.22 -25.81 31.54
C GLU A 217 4.77 -24.76 30.57
N LEU A 218 4.16 -24.61 29.39
CA LEU A 218 4.58 -23.61 28.42
C LEU A 218 4.17 -22.21 28.87
N PRO A 219 5.06 -21.20 28.73
CA PRO A 219 4.70 -19.79 28.94
C PRO A 219 3.58 -19.32 27.99
N ASN A 220 3.38 -20.04 26.89
CA ASN A 220 2.33 -19.79 25.90
C ASN A 220 0.94 -20.28 26.33
N TYR A 221 0.84 -21.05 27.40
CA TYR A 221 -0.40 -21.65 27.84
C TYR A 221 -1.31 -20.62 28.51
N ASN A 222 -2.57 -20.58 28.07
CA ASN A 222 -3.61 -19.80 28.72
C ASN A 222 -4.46 -20.71 29.63
N PRO A 223 -4.47 -20.48 30.96
CA PRO A 223 -5.22 -21.32 31.89
C PRO A 223 -6.75 -21.19 31.76
N LEU A 224 -7.25 -20.11 31.15
CA LEU A 224 -8.69 -19.86 31.05
C LEU A 224 -9.41 -20.76 30.03
N ASP A 225 -8.77 -21.07 28.91
CA ASP A 225 -9.36 -21.85 27.81
C ASP A 225 -8.59 -23.13 27.47
N GLY A 226 -7.48 -23.39 28.17
CA GLY A 226 -6.65 -24.59 27.97
C GLY A 226 -5.92 -24.63 26.64
N ARG A 227 -5.66 -23.46 26.02
CA ARG A 227 -5.04 -23.34 24.70
C ARG A 227 -3.72 -22.57 24.75
N CYS A 228 -2.88 -22.83 23.76
CA CYS A 228 -1.59 -22.17 23.63
C CYS A 228 -1.60 -21.14 22.49
N TYR A 229 -1.02 -19.97 22.76
CA TYR A 229 -0.97 -18.86 21.82
C TYR A 229 0.47 -18.32 21.67
N PRO A 230 0.87 -17.87 20.47
CA PRO A 230 2.19 -17.28 20.28
C PRO A 230 2.34 -16.01 21.15
N LEU A 231 3.47 -15.86 21.84
CA LEU A 231 3.76 -14.67 22.63
C LEU A 231 3.89 -13.44 21.72
N GLY A 232 3.44 -12.28 22.21
CA GLY A 232 3.36 -11.04 21.46
C GLY A 232 2.19 -10.97 20.47
N SER A 233 1.49 -12.08 20.21
CA SER A 233 0.31 -12.08 19.35
C SER A 233 -0.92 -11.54 20.07
N THR A 234 -2.03 -11.35 19.33
CA THR A 234 -3.32 -11.01 19.96
C THR A 234 -3.88 -12.19 20.76
N GLY A 235 -3.62 -13.43 20.32
CA GLY A 235 -4.02 -14.63 21.07
C GLY A 235 -5.52 -14.67 21.40
N PRO A 236 -5.89 -15.01 22.65
CA PRO A 236 -7.27 -14.96 23.15
C PRO A 236 -7.66 -13.58 23.69
N CYS A 237 -6.77 -12.59 23.60
CA CYS A 237 -6.92 -11.30 24.27
C CYS A 237 -7.89 -10.36 23.54
N MET A 238 -8.42 -9.41 24.30
CA MET A 238 -9.31 -8.38 23.77
C MET A 238 -8.58 -7.43 22.80
N PRO A 239 -9.31 -6.66 21.97
CA PRO A 239 -8.70 -5.66 21.11
C PRO A 239 -7.75 -4.71 21.87
N GLY A 240 -6.60 -4.41 21.26
CA GLY A 240 -5.56 -3.57 21.85
C GLY A 240 -4.70 -4.22 22.92
N GLN A 241 -4.93 -5.50 23.23
CA GLN A 241 -4.06 -6.30 24.08
C GLN A 241 -3.08 -7.15 23.26
N LYS A 242 -2.09 -7.70 23.96
CA LYS A 242 -1.14 -8.70 23.48
C LYS A 242 -0.97 -9.79 24.54
N PHE A 243 -0.72 -11.01 24.10
CA PHE A 243 -0.50 -12.15 24.96
C PHE A 243 0.99 -12.25 25.33
N VAL A 244 1.32 -12.26 26.62
CA VAL A 244 2.70 -12.25 27.14
C VAL A 244 2.87 -13.27 28.25
N ALA A 245 4.09 -13.75 28.46
CA ALA A 245 4.43 -14.60 29.59
C ALA A 245 4.61 -13.75 30.85
N LYS A 246 4.05 -14.19 31.98
CA LYS A 246 4.22 -13.58 33.30
C LYS A 246 4.51 -14.67 34.34
N ASN A 247 5.36 -14.35 35.32
CA ASN A 247 5.72 -15.27 36.39
C ASN A 247 4.49 -15.66 37.24
N LYS A 248 4.27 -16.98 37.42
CA LYS A 248 3.29 -17.57 38.33
C LYS A 248 3.71 -17.32 39.79
N THR A 249 2.74 -17.06 40.66
CA THR A 249 2.94 -17.12 42.12
C THR A 249 3.14 -18.57 42.54
N GLY A 250 4.40 -19.02 42.63
CA GLY A 250 4.77 -20.42 42.87
C GLY A 250 5.90 -20.96 41.98
N GLY A 251 6.40 -20.17 41.02
CA GLY A 251 7.46 -20.57 40.09
C GLY A 251 6.90 -21.01 38.72
N GLY A 252 7.62 -20.67 37.65
CA GLY A 252 7.20 -20.87 36.26
C GLY A 252 6.50 -19.64 35.65
N GLU A 253 6.24 -19.69 34.34
CA GLU A 253 5.57 -18.62 33.59
C GLU A 253 4.21 -19.09 33.07
N GLU A 254 3.23 -18.19 33.00
CA GLU A 254 1.97 -18.39 32.29
C GLU A 254 1.67 -17.25 31.33
N GLY A 255 0.88 -17.57 30.30
CA GLY A 255 0.42 -16.59 29.34
C GLY A 255 -0.73 -15.76 29.91
N THR A 256 -0.57 -14.44 29.87
CA THR A 256 -1.57 -13.47 30.31
C THR A 256 -1.75 -12.36 29.29
N CYS A 257 -2.91 -11.71 29.30
CA CYS A 257 -3.22 -10.60 28.40
C CYS A 257 -2.82 -9.28 29.05
N VAL A 258 -2.01 -8.49 28.34
CA VAL A 258 -1.62 -7.14 28.75
C VAL A 258 -1.95 -6.14 27.65
N CYS A 259 -2.26 -4.89 28.01
CA CYS A 259 -2.39 -3.84 27.02
C CYS A 259 -1.08 -3.68 26.23
N ARG A 260 -1.20 -3.35 24.93
CA ARG A 260 -0.05 -2.93 24.13
C ARG A 260 0.56 -1.67 24.72
N GLU A 261 1.81 -1.42 24.38
CA GLU A 261 2.49 -0.19 24.82
C GLU A 261 1.75 1.04 24.29
N GLY A 262 1.54 2.04 25.15
CA GLY A 262 0.76 3.24 24.83
C GLY A 262 -0.77 3.03 24.77
N TYR A 263 -1.27 1.81 24.98
CA TYR A 263 -2.70 1.54 25.07
C TYR A 263 -3.16 1.53 26.53
N HIS A 264 -4.39 1.98 26.76
CA HIS A 264 -4.96 2.09 28.11
C HIS A 264 -6.24 1.28 28.22
N LEU A 265 -6.38 0.56 29.34
CA LEU A 265 -7.54 -0.27 29.66
C LEU A 265 -8.78 0.61 29.88
N TRP A 266 -9.89 0.24 29.27
CA TRP A 266 -11.19 0.87 29.47
C TRP A 266 -12.16 -0.04 30.26
N GLU A 267 -13.31 0.49 30.66
CA GLU A 267 -14.33 -0.19 31.46
C GLU A 267 -14.89 -1.47 30.81
N ASP A 268 -14.79 -1.58 29.48
CA ASP A 268 -15.21 -2.76 28.70
C ASP A 268 -14.17 -3.90 28.71
N GLY A 269 -13.02 -3.70 29.37
CA GLY A 269 -11.91 -4.66 29.42
C GLY A 269 -11.02 -4.68 28.18
N ALA A 270 -11.29 -3.87 27.15
CA ALA A 270 -10.41 -3.69 26.00
C ALA A 270 -9.41 -2.55 26.25
N CYS A 271 -8.33 -2.51 25.47
CA CYS A 271 -7.38 -1.42 25.54
C CYS A 271 -7.45 -0.57 24.28
N TYR A 272 -7.38 0.75 24.45
CA TYR A 272 -7.46 1.70 23.34
C TYR A 272 -6.26 2.65 23.35
N PRO A 273 -5.77 3.05 22.16
CA PRO A 273 -4.74 4.07 22.06
C PRO A 273 -5.35 5.47 22.23
N PRO A 274 -4.71 6.38 23.01
CA PRO A 274 -5.14 7.77 23.16
C PRO A 274 -5.20 8.50 21.82
N PHE A 275 -5.99 9.57 21.76
CA PHE A 275 -6.26 10.37 20.57
C PHE A 275 -6.84 9.56 19.41
N THR A 276 -7.55 8.47 19.69
CA THR A 276 -8.39 7.77 18.71
C THR A 276 -9.85 7.87 19.13
N ARG A 277 -10.79 7.40 18.31
CA ARG A 277 -12.19 7.31 18.76
C ARG A 277 -12.33 6.38 19.97
N GLY A 278 -11.58 5.27 19.98
CA GLY A 278 -11.69 4.24 21.01
C GLY A 278 -13.15 3.83 21.26
N PRO A 279 -13.57 3.73 22.54
CA PRO A 279 -14.94 3.40 22.94
C PRO A 279 -15.88 4.63 22.96
N CYS A 280 -15.39 5.83 22.64
CA CYS A 280 -16.14 7.07 22.74
C CYS A 280 -17.20 7.22 21.62
N PRO A 281 -18.27 8.01 21.87
CA PRO A 281 -19.29 8.27 20.85
C PRO A 281 -18.73 9.02 19.63
N PRO A 282 -19.43 8.99 18.48
CA PRO A 282 -19.05 9.77 17.31
C PRO A 282 -18.91 11.26 17.65
N GLY A 283 -17.81 11.88 17.23
CA GLY A 283 -17.51 13.28 17.56
C GLY A 283 -16.63 13.47 18.80
N SER A 284 -16.28 12.39 19.49
CA SER A 284 -15.39 12.39 20.65
C SER A 284 -14.17 11.49 20.43
N ILE A 285 -13.14 11.74 21.23
CA ILE A 285 -11.87 11.01 21.26
C ILE A 285 -11.57 10.50 22.66
N PHE A 286 -10.86 9.38 22.71
CA PHE A 286 -10.31 8.81 23.92
C PHE A 286 -9.04 9.58 24.32
N GLN A 287 -9.07 10.27 25.46
CA GLN A 287 -7.97 11.10 25.94
C GLN A 287 -7.48 10.63 27.31
N LEU A 288 -6.16 10.71 27.50
CA LEU A 288 -5.50 10.52 28.78
C LEU A 288 -5.20 11.90 29.37
N GLU A 289 -5.78 12.19 30.53
CA GLU A 289 -5.51 13.38 31.32
C GLU A 289 -4.73 13.01 32.58
N TYR A 290 -3.84 13.90 33.03
CA TYR A 290 -3.10 13.76 34.28
C TYR A 290 -3.70 14.72 35.30
N ASP A 291 -4.41 14.19 36.28
CA ASP A 291 -4.97 14.96 37.39
C ASP A 291 -4.19 14.63 38.66
N GLN A 292 -3.42 15.59 39.18
CA GLN A 292 -2.61 15.43 40.41
C GLN A 292 -1.81 14.10 40.45
N ASP A 293 -1.07 13.80 39.37
CA ASP A 293 -0.32 12.54 39.14
C ASP A 293 -1.14 11.25 39.03
N LYS A 294 -2.48 11.33 39.04
CA LYS A 294 -3.37 10.22 38.70
C LYS A 294 -3.75 10.29 37.23
N ARG A 295 -3.67 9.14 36.57
CA ARG A 295 -4.09 8.96 35.17
C ARG A 295 -5.61 8.86 35.14
N LYS A 296 -6.27 9.84 34.52
CA LYS A 296 -7.70 9.83 34.26
C LYS A 296 -7.95 9.60 32.77
N LEU A 297 -8.84 8.67 32.47
CA LEU A 297 -9.25 8.34 31.10
C LEU A 297 -10.63 8.92 30.84
N GLU A 298 -10.79 9.70 29.78
CA GLU A 298 -12.07 10.34 29.48
C GLU A 298 -12.32 10.49 27.97
N CYS A 299 -13.59 10.69 27.62
CA CYS A 299 -14.01 11.02 26.26
C CYS A 299 -14.10 12.53 26.09
N ALA A 300 -13.14 13.11 25.39
CA ALA A 300 -13.10 14.52 25.06
C ALA A 300 -13.72 14.79 23.67
N PRO A 301 -14.31 15.97 23.42
CA PRO A 301 -14.74 16.34 22.06
C PRO A 301 -13.53 16.39 21.12
N LEU A 302 -13.77 16.17 19.82
CA LEU A 302 -12.72 16.26 18.81
C LEU A 302 -11.99 17.62 18.89
N PRO A 303 -10.67 17.63 19.15
CA PRO A 303 -9.93 18.87 19.34
C PRO A 303 -9.76 19.66 18.03
N CYS A 304 -9.88 18.98 16.88
CA CYS A 304 -9.65 19.55 15.56
C CYS A 304 -10.79 19.26 14.59
N PRO A 305 -11.06 20.17 13.63
CA PRO A 305 -12.02 19.93 12.56
C PRO A 305 -11.51 18.90 11.56
N VAL A 306 -12.43 18.27 10.82
CA VAL A 306 -12.15 17.22 9.83
C VAL A 306 -11.01 17.64 8.89
N GLY A 307 -10.04 16.73 8.68
CA GLY A 307 -8.88 16.95 7.83
C GLY A 307 -7.69 17.65 8.50
N ASN A 308 -7.79 17.95 9.80
CA ASN A 308 -6.70 18.49 10.61
C ASN A 308 -6.33 17.52 11.73
N LEU A 309 -5.04 17.46 12.05
CA LEU A 309 -4.47 16.65 13.12
C LEU A 309 -3.99 17.54 14.26
N TYR A 310 -4.17 17.06 15.48
CA TYR A 310 -3.81 17.75 16.72
C TYR A 310 -2.33 17.55 17.06
N PHE A 311 -1.64 18.62 17.41
CA PHE A 311 -0.27 18.59 17.91
C PHE A 311 -0.21 19.08 19.36
N PRO A 312 0.25 18.24 20.32
CA PRO A 312 0.36 18.62 21.72
C PRO A 312 1.46 19.68 21.93
N GLY A 313 1.45 20.32 23.11
CA GLY A 313 2.44 21.34 23.47
C GLY A 313 2.16 22.72 22.83
N GLY A 314 0.88 23.08 22.65
CA GLY A 314 0.47 24.39 22.16
C GLY A 314 0.61 24.62 20.65
N LYS A 315 0.95 23.57 19.87
CA LYS A 315 1.09 23.65 18.42
C LYS A 315 -0.26 23.68 17.68
N GLY A 316 -1.29 23.09 18.28
CA GLY A 316 -2.67 23.21 17.79
C GLY A 316 -2.98 22.29 16.61
N CYS A 317 -3.96 22.68 15.80
CA CYS A 317 -4.50 21.84 14.71
C CYS A 317 -3.88 22.20 13.36
N HIS A 318 -3.39 21.20 12.64
CA HIS A 318 -2.79 21.40 11.33
C HIS A 318 -3.31 20.44 10.28
N LYS A 319 -3.51 20.95 9.06
CA LYS A 319 -4.07 20.19 7.95
C LYS A 319 -3.10 19.13 7.45
N ILE A 320 -3.61 17.92 7.19
CA ILE A 320 -2.84 16.80 6.63
C ILE A 320 -2.20 17.22 5.29
N GLY A 321 -0.92 16.91 5.11
CA GLY A 321 -0.13 17.21 3.92
C GLY A 321 0.41 18.65 3.85
N THR A 322 0.20 19.47 4.88
CA THR A 322 0.84 20.80 5.00
C THR A 322 2.13 20.71 5.81
N LYS A 323 3.02 21.70 5.72
CA LYS A 323 4.22 21.78 6.57
C LYS A 323 3.87 21.85 8.05
N GLY A 324 2.80 22.57 8.42
CA GLY A 324 2.37 22.70 9.81
C GLY A 324 3.53 23.08 10.76
N PRO A 325 3.64 22.47 11.95
CA PRO A 325 4.70 22.74 12.91
C PRO A 325 5.96 21.88 12.64
N CYS A 326 6.08 21.30 11.43
CA CYS A 326 7.11 20.33 11.10
C CYS A 326 8.41 20.99 10.59
N PRO A 327 9.57 20.33 10.81
CA PRO A 327 10.84 20.74 10.24
C PRO A 327 10.81 20.82 8.70
N LYS A 328 11.78 21.55 8.12
CA LYS A 328 11.89 21.70 6.65
C LYS A 328 11.92 20.33 5.95
N GLY A 329 11.10 20.18 4.91
CA GLY A 329 10.99 18.95 4.11
C GLY A 329 10.04 17.88 4.69
N GLN A 330 9.47 18.10 5.87
CA GLN A 330 8.49 17.20 6.48
C GLN A 330 7.09 17.83 6.45
N TYR A 331 6.08 16.98 6.43
CA TYR A 331 4.68 17.38 6.38
C TYR A 331 3.89 16.68 7.48
N VAL A 332 2.77 17.29 7.84
CA VAL A 332 1.79 16.76 8.77
C VAL A 332 1.15 15.51 8.19
N VAL A 333 1.34 14.37 8.85
CA VAL A 333 0.75 13.08 8.48
C VAL A 333 0.08 12.45 9.70
N PRO A 334 -0.90 11.55 9.50
CA PRO A 334 -1.42 10.72 10.60
C PRO A 334 -0.30 9.86 11.20
N SER A 335 -0.48 9.45 12.46
CA SER A 335 0.47 8.56 13.13
C SER A 335 0.76 7.31 12.30
N SER A 336 2.05 6.97 12.16
CA SER A 336 2.45 5.77 11.42
C SER A 336 2.03 4.47 12.12
N GLU A 337 1.91 4.53 13.45
CA GLU A 337 1.55 3.39 14.29
C GLU A 337 0.03 3.22 14.37
N GLU A 338 -0.69 4.35 14.35
CA GLU A 338 -2.15 4.39 14.43
C GLU A 338 -2.71 5.31 13.34
N PRO A 339 -2.98 4.82 12.13
CA PRO A 339 -3.44 5.64 11.00
C PRO A 339 -4.77 6.36 11.25
N LEU A 340 -5.54 5.91 12.23
CA LEU A 340 -6.82 6.48 12.66
C LEU A 340 -6.68 7.45 13.84
N SER A 341 -5.45 7.73 14.28
CA SER A 341 -5.20 8.70 15.34
C SER A 341 -5.41 10.13 14.86
N TYR A 342 -6.04 10.92 15.72
CA TYR A 342 -6.17 12.37 15.57
C TYR A 342 -4.87 13.10 15.94
N LEU A 343 -3.84 12.40 16.40
CA LEU A 343 -2.52 12.95 16.68
C LEU A 343 -1.71 13.12 15.39
N GLY A 344 -1.16 14.32 15.21
CA GLY A 344 -0.29 14.65 14.08
C GLY A 344 1.14 14.26 14.33
N GLN A 345 1.78 13.66 13.33
CA GLN A 345 3.23 13.41 13.29
C GLN A 345 3.86 14.12 12.10
N CYS A 346 5.13 14.49 12.25
CA CYS A 346 5.92 15.04 11.16
C CYS A 346 6.67 13.91 10.47
N ALA A 347 6.39 13.71 9.18
CA ALA A 347 7.06 12.69 8.39
C ALA A 347 7.34 13.18 6.97
N CYS A 348 8.22 12.45 6.29
CA CYS A 348 8.48 12.64 4.88
C CYS A 348 7.33 12.05 4.07
N VAL A 349 6.83 12.76 3.07
CA VAL A 349 5.74 12.24 2.24
C VAL A 349 6.34 11.47 1.07
N SER A 350 6.17 10.14 1.06
CA SER A 350 6.48 9.33 -0.11
C SER A 350 5.21 9.00 -0.88
N TYR A 351 5.26 9.21 -2.19
CA TYR A 351 4.20 8.80 -3.12
C TYR A 351 4.62 7.46 -3.72
N SER A 352 4.22 6.34 -3.11
CA SER A 352 4.37 5.04 -3.77
C SER A 352 3.28 4.91 -4.83
N ASN A 353 3.66 4.59 -6.08
CA ASN A 353 2.71 4.17 -7.10
C ASN A 353 2.17 2.78 -6.73
N ASP A 354 1.17 2.74 -5.84
CA ASP A 354 0.40 1.53 -5.60
C ASP A 354 -0.53 1.32 -6.79
N THR A 355 -0.25 0.31 -7.61
CA THR A 355 -1.02 -0.02 -8.82
C THR A 355 -2.46 -0.44 -8.51
N ARG A 356 -2.84 -0.54 -7.23
CA ARG A 356 -4.19 -0.87 -6.75
C ARG A 356 -5.05 0.35 -6.39
N SER A 357 -4.50 1.56 -6.40
CA SER A 357 -5.25 2.79 -6.07
C SER A 357 -5.18 3.81 -7.19
N VAL A 358 -6.35 4.25 -7.69
CA VAL A 358 -6.48 5.36 -8.65
C VAL A 358 -5.99 6.68 -8.05
N TYR A 359 -5.91 6.78 -6.72
CA TYR A 359 -5.39 7.93 -6.00
C TYR A 359 -3.95 7.70 -5.52
N LYS A 360 -3.08 8.70 -5.72
CA LYS A 360 -1.76 8.75 -5.07
C LYS A 360 -1.96 8.82 -3.56
N VAL A 361 -1.70 7.73 -2.85
CA VAL A 361 -1.78 7.72 -1.38
C VAL A 361 -0.45 8.27 -0.86
N ALA A 362 -0.51 9.45 -0.22
CA ALA A 362 0.60 9.98 0.55
C ALA A 362 0.82 9.08 1.77
N ARG A 363 1.94 8.38 1.85
CA ARG A 363 2.35 7.65 3.06
C ARG A 363 3.49 8.41 3.74
N GLY A 364 3.38 8.59 5.05
CA GLY A 364 4.45 9.11 5.88
C GLY A 364 5.57 8.09 5.98
N VAL A 365 6.77 8.46 5.57
CA VAL A 365 8.00 7.70 5.77
C VAL A 365 8.78 8.39 6.88
N ARG A 366 9.27 7.61 7.85
CA ARG A 366 10.13 8.15 8.91
C ARG A 366 11.39 8.77 8.29
N PRO A 367 11.80 9.97 8.72
CA PRO A 367 13.07 10.56 8.30
C PRO A 367 14.24 9.61 8.61
N THR A 368 15.34 9.74 7.87
CA THR A 368 16.61 9.08 8.21
C THR A 368 17.13 9.59 9.57
N GLU A 369 18.10 8.90 10.19
CA GLU A 369 18.69 9.29 11.49
C GLU A 369 19.24 10.73 11.52
N LYS A 370 19.56 11.30 10.35
CA LYS A 370 20.01 12.69 10.19
C LYS A 370 18.87 13.70 9.94
N GLY A 371 17.61 13.29 10.10
CA GLY A 371 16.41 14.11 9.89
C GLY A 371 16.11 14.45 8.43
N LYS A 372 16.85 13.88 7.47
CA LYS A 372 16.68 14.13 6.03
C LYS A 372 15.68 13.16 5.43
N CYS A 373 14.77 13.69 4.62
CA CYS A 373 13.83 12.89 3.85
C CYS A 373 14.54 12.23 2.66
N PRO A 374 14.25 10.94 2.38
CA PRO A 374 14.72 10.29 1.16
C PRO A 374 14.18 11.06 -0.05
N GLU A 375 15.01 11.25 -1.06
CA GLU A 375 14.83 12.16 -2.20
C GLU A 375 13.62 11.75 -3.06
N SER A 376 12.44 12.08 -2.56
CA SER A 376 11.17 12.00 -3.26
C SER A 376 10.71 13.44 -3.40
N ARG A 377 10.74 13.90 -4.65
CA ARG A 377 10.37 15.25 -5.13
C ARG A 377 9.76 16.13 -4.05
N GLN A 378 10.56 17.06 -3.55
CA GLN A 378 10.12 18.20 -2.75
C GLN A 378 8.80 18.71 -3.34
N LEU A 379 7.75 18.82 -2.53
CA LEU A 379 6.67 19.72 -2.88
C LEU A 379 7.35 21.09 -2.99
N ASP A 380 7.24 21.68 -4.18
CA ASP A 380 7.87 22.95 -4.55
C ASP A 380 7.45 24.06 -3.57
N ASP A 381 8.18 24.20 -2.46
CA ASP A 381 8.22 25.41 -1.64
C ASP A 381 9.14 26.40 -2.36
N ASN A 382 8.62 27.06 -3.41
CA ASN A 382 9.18 28.31 -3.91
C ASN A 382 8.10 29.38 -3.75
N GLU A 383 7.95 29.86 -2.51
CA GLU A 383 7.51 31.23 -2.28
C GLU A 383 8.73 32.13 -2.51
N ASP A 384 8.87 32.65 -3.74
CA ASP A 384 9.58 33.91 -3.98
C ASP A 384 9.13 34.59 -5.30
N GLU A 385 8.71 35.84 -5.12
CA GLU A 385 8.65 37.01 -6.00
C GLU A 385 8.03 36.95 -7.43
N ASN A 386 6.86 37.59 -7.52
CA ASN A 386 6.37 38.43 -8.63
C ASN A 386 6.09 37.83 -10.01
N ASN A 387 5.85 36.52 -10.12
CA ASN A 387 5.19 35.96 -11.30
C ASN A 387 4.43 34.69 -10.91
N CYS A 388 3.15 34.54 -11.27
CA CYS A 388 2.40 33.31 -10.97
C CYS A 388 3.02 32.14 -11.78
N GLN A 389 3.95 31.40 -11.17
CA GLN A 389 4.75 30.36 -11.84
C GLN A 389 4.05 28.98 -11.87
N GLY A 390 2.98 28.81 -11.09
CA GLY A 390 2.19 27.57 -11.07
C GLY A 390 1.54 27.24 -12.40
N ARG A 391 1.65 25.98 -12.85
CA ARG A 391 0.82 25.45 -13.94
C ARG A 391 -0.63 25.53 -13.46
N TRP A 392 -1.49 26.24 -14.20
CA TRP A 392 -2.89 26.54 -13.84
C TRP A 392 -3.13 27.65 -12.80
N THR A 393 -2.22 28.61 -12.62
CA THR A 393 -2.51 29.83 -11.84
C THR A 393 -2.66 31.06 -12.74
N VAL A 394 -3.45 32.03 -12.30
CA VAL A 394 -3.68 33.33 -12.94
C VAL A 394 -3.48 34.46 -11.94
N GLN A 395 -2.97 35.59 -12.41
CA GLN A 395 -2.84 36.80 -11.61
C GLN A 395 -4.14 37.59 -11.66
N TRP A 396 -4.60 38.08 -10.51
CA TRP A 396 -5.80 38.90 -10.39
C TRP A 396 -5.45 40.40 -10.32
N GLU A 397 -6.45 41.28 -10.43
CA GLU A 397 -6.25 42.74 -10.52
C GLU A 397 -5.52 43.33 -9.31
N ASN A 398 -5.62 42.68 -8.15
CA ASN A 398 -4.94 43.04 -6.90
C ASN A 398 -3.53 42.43 -6.75
N GLY A 399 -2.97 41.84 -7.82
CA GLY A 399 -1.65 41.20 -7.81
C GLY A 399 -1.60 39.82 -7.17
N THR A 400 -2.71 39.32 -6.61
CA THR A 400 -2.75 37.99 -5.96
C THR A 400 -2.92 36.87 -7.00
N CYS A 401 -2.24 35.74 -6.78
CA CYS A 401 -2.32 34.58 -7.68
C CYS A 401 -3.40 33.59 -7.20
N TYR A 402 -4.31 33.20 -8.09
CA TYR A 402 -5.32 32.17 -7.80
C TYR A 402 -5.24 31.01 -8.78
N LYS A 403 -5.60 29.80 -8.32
CA LYS A 403 -5.63 28.60 -9.16
C LYS A 403 -6.91 28.58 -9.99
N LEU A 404 -6.76 28.33 -11.29
CA LEU A 404 -7.87 28.10 -12.20
C LEU A 404 -8.75 26.98 -11.68
N TYR A 405 -10.05 27.12 -11.91
CA TYR A 405 -11.10 26.17 -11.55
C TYR A 405 -11.31 25.98 -10.03
N THR A 406 -10.83 26.94 -9.24
CA THR A 406 -11.17 27.09 -7.84
C THR A 406 -12.10 28.28 -7.66
N ARG A 407 -12.75 28.39 -6.48
CA ARG A 407 -13.62 29.53 -6.17
C ARG A 407 -12.84 30.85 -6.13
N GLY A 408 -11.67 30.83 -5.48
CA GLY A 408 -10.85 32.02 -5.22
C GLY A 408 -11.69 33.24 -4.81
N PRO A 409 -11.50 34.42 -5.42
CA PRO A 409 -12.22 35.64 -5.07
C PRO A 409 -13.64 35.70 -5.67
N CYS A 410 -14.13 34.66 -6.33
CA CYS A 410 -15.46 34.63 -6.94
C CYS A 410 -16.57 34.31 -5.91
N GLU A 411 -17.78 34.75 -6.25
CA GLU A 411 -19.00 34.51 -5.47
C GLU A 411 -19.34 33.00 -5.33
N PRO A 412 -20.09 32.59 -4.30
CA PRO A 412 -20.58 31.22 -4.17
C PRO A 412 -21.33 30.77 -5.43
N GLY A 413 -20.96 29.60 -5.97
CA GLY A 413 -21.51 29.09 -7.24
C GLY A 413 -20.71 29.49 -8.50
N GLN A 414 -19.69 30.34 -8.35
CA GLN A 414 -18.77 30.73 -9.43
C GLN A 414 -17.36 30.16 -9.21
N TRP A 415 -16.58 30.09 -10.28
CA TRP A 415 -15.21 29.60 -10.30
C TRP A 415 -14.37 30.41 -11.30
N ILE A 416 -13.07 30.46 -11.05
CA ILE A 416 -12.12 31.18 -11.89
C ILE A 416 -11.87 30.37 -13.16
N VAL A 417 -12.14 30.94 -14.32
CA VAL A 417 -11.79 30.37 -15.62
C VAL A 417 -10.79 31.27 -16.34
N PRO A 418 -10.05 30.77 -17.36
CA PRO A 418 -9.16 31.61 -18.14
C PRO A 418 -9.92 32.69 -18.92
N ASP A 419 -9.48 33.94 -18.81
CA ASP A 419 -10.03 35.01 -19.62
C ASP A 419 -9.33 35.04 -20.99
N ARG A 420 -10.05 34.56 -22.02
CA ARG A 420 -9.55 34.53 -23.40
C ARG A 420 -9.54 35.90 -24.07
N SER A 421 -10.20 36.91 -23.47
CA SER A 421 -10.32 38.25 -24.06
C SER A 421 -9.14 39.18 -23.71
N ARG A 422 -8.48 38.96 -22.57
CA ARG A 422 -7.42 39.83 -22.03
C ARG A 422 -6.00 39.26 -22.08
N GLY A 423 -5.74 38.17 -22.82
CA GLY A 423 -4.35 37.72 -23.02
C GLY A 423 -4.15 36.45 -23.84
N ARG A 424 -3.11 36.45 -24.70
CA ARG A 424 -2.62 35.27 -25.44
C ARG A 424 -1.91 34.28 -24.49
N ARG A 425 -2.14 32.98 -24.75
CA ARG A 425 -1.53 31.84 -24.06
C ARG A 425 0.01 31.89 -24.19
N LYS A 426 0.73 32.04 -23.08
CA LYS A 426 2.22 32.04 -23.08
C LYS A 426 2.81 30.61 -23.20
N ALA A 427 2.11 29.57 -22.70
CA ALA A 427 2.52 28.15 -22.78
C ALA A 427 1.36 27.15 -22.49
N ARG A 428 1.60 25.83 -22.58
CA ARG A 428 0.63 24.76 -22.26
C ARG A 428 0.18 24.81 -20.77
N GLY A 429 -0.90 25.55 -20.49
CA GLY A 429 -1.53 25.63 -19.17
C GLY A 429 -1.17 26.88 -18.36
N LYS A 430 -0.57 27.90 -19.00
CA LYS A 430 -0.24 29.19 -18.37
C LYS A 430 -1.07 30.31 -18.99
N TRP A 431 -1.94 30.91 -18.18
CA TRP A 431 -2.85 31.99 -18.57
C TRP A 431 -2.48 33.26 -17.81
N VAL A 432 -2.62 34.41 -18.47
CA VAL A 432 -2.18 35.70 -17.91
C VAL A 432 -3.23 36.25 -16.94
N SER A 433 -4.51 36.10 -17.26
CA SER A 433 -5.64 36.56 -16.45
C SER A 433 -6.77 35.53 -16.42
N GLY A 434 -7.58 35.58 -15.37
CA GLY A 434 -8.81 34.79 -15.23
C GLY A 434 -10.04 35.70 -15.08
N LYS A 435 -11.22 35.12 -15.26
CA LYS A 435 -12.52 35.74 -14.95
C LYS A 435 -13.39 34.77 -14.16
N CYS A 436 -14.35 35.29 -13.40
CA CYS A 436 -15.34 34.45 -12.72
C CYS A 436 -16.44 34.03 -13.69
N GLU A 437 -16.70 32.74 -13.78
CA GLU A 437 -17.88 32.21 -14.47
C GLU A 437 -18.74 31.40 -13.49
N PRO A 438 -20.06 31.30 -13.67
CA PRO A 438 -20.87 30.35 -12.93
C PRO A 438 -20.44 28.93 -13.28
N ARG A 439 -20.44 28.03 -12.29
CA ARG A 439 -20.29 26.60 -12.57
C ARG A 439 -21.44 26.19 -13.47
N PRO A 440 -21.19 25.56 -14.64
CA PRO A 440 -22.27 24.90 -15.36
C PRO A 440 -22.85 23.87 -14.41
N ALA A 441 -24.08 24.08 -13.94
CA ALA A 441 -24.88 22.97 -13.49
C ALA A 441 -24.89 21.97 -14.65
N ILE A 442 -24.65 20.70 -14.38
CA ILE A 442 -25.06 19.66 -15.31
C ILE A 442 -26.58 19.86 -15.41
N ALA A 443 -27.00 20.62 -16.42
CA ALA A 443 -28.38 20.72 -16.82
C ALA A 443 -28.72 19.29 -17.25
N LEU A 444 -29.47 18.59 -16.40
CA LEU A 444 -30.26 17.45 -16.84
C LEU A 444 -30.99 17.92 -18.08
N ARG A 445 -30.54 17.45 -19.25
CA ARG A 445 -31.31 17.60 -20.48
C ARG A 445 -32.59 16.82 -20.23
N THR A 446 -33.65 17.53 -19.84
CA THR A 446 -35.01 17.08 -20.06
C THR A 446 -35.18 16.99 -21.57
N THR A 447 -34.84 15.83 -22.13
CA THR A 447 -35.25 15.47 -23.48
C THR A 447 -36.75 15.33 -23.45
N THR A 448 -37.43 16.34 -23.98
CA THR A 448 -38.82 16.28 -24.40
C THR A 448 -39.02 15.06 -25.28
N SER A 449 -39.83 14.12 -24.81
CA SER A 449 -40.33 12.99 -25.60
C SER A 449 -41.30 13.56 -26.64
N SER A 450 -40.85 13.60 -27.89
CA SER A 450 -41.72 13.74 -29.05
C SER A 450 -42.29 12.35 -29.38
N THR A 451 -43.59 12.20 -29.14
CA THR A 451 -44.41 11.07 -29.56
C THR A 451 -44.45 11.04 -31.09
N ILE A 452 -44.00 9.94 -31.70
CA ILE A 452 -44.36 9.58 -33.07
C ILE A 452 -45.01 8.21 -33.02
N SER A 453 -46.27 8.21 -33.40
CA SER A 453 -47.17 7.09 -33.60
C SER A 453 -46.72 6.21 -34.76
N VAL A 454 -46.75 4.89 -34.57
CA VAL A 454 -47.25 3.91 -35.54
C VAL A 454 -48.09 2.91 -34.78
#